data_AF-A0A0A9AC36-F1
#
_entry.id   AF-A0A0A9AC36-F1
#
_cell.length_a   1.000
_cell.length_b   1.000
_cell.length_c   1.000
_cell.angle_alpha   90.00
_cell.angle_beta   90.00
_cell.angle_gamma   90.00
#
_symmetry.space_group_name_H-M   'P 1'
#
loop_
_entity.id
_entity.type
_entity.pdbx_description
1 polymer ?
#
loop_
_entity_poly.entity_id
_entity_poly.type
_entity_poly.pdbx_seq_one_letter_code
_entity_poly.pdbx_strand_id
1 'polypeptide(L)' 'MGADPSTRDAMDEALKAKDAAERKFHDGNIKGAWRSAIKAHNLCPSLDGISQMVSTLEVHLASESKIDGESD' A
#
# COMPACT_ATOMS: atom_id res chain seq x y z
N MET A 1 -28.88 -10.78 -6.67
CA MET A 1 -27.46 -10.39 -6.75
C MET A 1 -26.75 -11.11 -5.61
N GLY A 2 -26.27 -12.33 -5.84
CA GLY A 2 -25.58 -13.12 -4.82
C GLY A 2 -24.26 -12.45 -4.48
N ALA A 3 -24.00 -12.17 -3.21
CA ALA A 3 -22.67 -11.80 -2.77
C ALA A 3 -21.79 -13.05 -2.94
N ASP A 4 -20.93 -13.03 -3.95
CA ASP A 4 -19.96 -14.10 -4.20
C ASP A 4 -19.05 -14.24 -2.96
N PRO A 5 -18.94 -15.44 -2.35
CA PRO A 5 -18.18 -15.66 -1.13
C PRO A 5 -16.69 -15.29 -1.27
N SER A 6 -16.14 -15.18 -2.47
CA SER A 6 -14.73 -14.81 -2.71
C SER A 6 -14.37 -13.38 -2.30
N THR A 7 -15.37 -12.50 -2.13
CA THR A 7 -15.13 -11.08 -1.81
C THR A 7 -14.68 -10.89 -0.36
N ARG A 8 -15.09 -11.78 0.56
CA ARG A 8 -14.72 -11.70 1.99
C ARG A 8 -13.23 -11.96 2.21
N ASP A 9 -12.67 -12.94 1.51
CA ASP A 9 -11.26 -13.30 1.65
C ASP A 9 -10.34 -12.21 1.06
N ALA A 10 -10.71 -11.64 -0.09
CA ALA A 10 -9.99 -10.52 -0.69
C ALA A 10 -9.95 -9.29 0.23
N MET A 11 -11.03 -9.05 0.98
CA MET A 11 -11.11 -7.94 1.94
C MET A 11 -10.23 -8.17 3.17
N ASP A 12 -10.21 -9.40 3.71
CA ASP A 12 -9.31 -9.77 4.82
C ASP A 12 -7.83 -9.69 4.41
N GLU A 13 -7.48 -10.17 3.21
CA GLU A 13 -6.14 -10.05 2.66
C GLU A 13 -5.74 -8.59 2.42
N ALA A 14 -6.66 -7.76 1.92
CA ALA A 14 -6.41 -6.34 1.72
C ALA A 14 -6.20 -5.60 3.06
N LEU A 15 -7.00 -5.92 4.09
CA LEU A 15 -6.82 -5.36 5.44
C LEU A 15 -5.47 -5.75 6.04
N LYS A 16 -5.08 -7.03 5.94
CA LYS A 16 -3.75 -7.49 6.38
C LYS A 16 -2.63 -6.79 5.65
N ALA A 17 -2.77 -6.58 4.34
CA ALA A 17 -1.77 -5.90 3.54
C ALA A 17 -1.69 -4.40 3.89
N LYS A 18 -2.82 -3.74 4.20
CA LYS A 18 -2.87 -2.36 4.71
C LYS A 18 -2.18 -2.24 6.08
N ASP A 19 -2.52 -3.10 7.05
CA ASP A 19 -1.88 -3.11 8.36
C ASP A 19 -0.36 -3.36 8.25
N ALA A 20 0.04 -4.29 7.39
CA ALA A 20 1.43 -4.56 7.12
C ALA A 20 2.14 -3.38 6.42
N ALA A 21 1.41 -2.52 5.71
CA ALA A 21 1.95 -1.31 5.13
C ALA A 21 2.17 -0.23 6.20
N GLU A 22 1.19 -0.02 7.07
CA GLU A 22 1.29 0.92 8.20
C GLU A 22 2.46 0.54 9.11
N ARG A 23 2.59 -0.74 9.49
CA ARG A 23 3.73 -1.22 10.28
C ARG A 23 5.09 -0.93 9.63
N LYS A 24 5.21 -1.15 8.31
CA LYS A 24 6.44 -0.85 7.58
C LYS A 24 6.70 0.65 7.47
N PHE A 25 5.65 1.47 7.35
CA PHE A 25 5.79 2.92 7.34
C PHE A 25 6.34 3.43 8.68
N HIS A 26 5.84 2.90 9.80
CA HIS A 26 6.35 3.20 11.14
C HIS A 26 7.80 2.76 11.34
N ASP A 27 8.22 1.67 10.70
CA ASP A 27 9.61 1.17 10.71
C ASP A 27 10.56 2.02 9.82
N GLY A 28 10.04 3.03 9.12
CA GLY A 28 10.80 3.83 8.16
C GLY A 28 10.99 3.13 6.80
N ASN A 29 10.40 1.96 6.61
CA ASN A 29 10.47 1.19 5.36
C ASN A 29 9.36 1.62 4.39
N ILE A 30 9.49 2.83 3.84
CA ILE A 30 8.52 3.43 2.92
C ILE A 30 8.30 2.55 1.68
N LYS A 31 9.38 2.04 1.08
CA LYS A 31 9.34 1.17 -0.11
C LYS A 31 8.57 -0.12 0.16
N GLY A 32 8.78 -0.73 1.32
CA GLY A 32 8.07 -1.94 1.75
C GLY A 32 6.60 -1.67 2.09
N ALA A 33 6.33 -0.51 2.71
CA ALA A 33 4.98 -0.05 2.98
C ALA A 33 4.19 0.13 1.68
N TRP A 34 4.76 0.84 0.69
CA TRP A 34 4.12 1.11 -0.60
C TRP A 34 3.74 -0.19 -1.33
N ARG A 35 4.65 -1.17 -1.40
CA ARG A 35 4.33 -2.48 -2.01
C ARG A 35 3.16 -3.18 -1.34
N SER A 36 3.08 -3.09 -0.01
CA SER A 36 2.00 -3.72 0.75
C SER A 36 0.68 -2.98 0.53
N ALA A 37 0.73 -1.65 0.45
CA ALA A 37 -0.42 -0.79 0.14
C ALA A 37 -0.98 -1.06 -1.27
N ILE A 38 -0.11 -1.18 -2.28
CA ILE A 38 -0.47 -1.54 -3.66
C ILE A 38 -1.17 -2.91 -3.69
N LYS A 39 -0.66 -3.88 -2.94
CA LYS A 39 -1.28 -5.21 -2.87
C LYS A 39 -2.71 -5.12 -2.32
N ALA A 40 -2.91 -4.37 -1.24
CA ALA A 40 -4.24 -4.12 -0.68
C ALA A 40 -5.16 -3.39 -1.68
N HIS A 41 -4.65 -2.38 -2.39
CA HIS A 41 -5.41 -1.64 -3.39
C HIS A 41 -5.83 -2.52 -4.57
N ASN A 42 -4.96 -3.41 -5.05
CA ASN A 42 -5.28 -4.33 -6.14
C ASN A 42 -6.32 -5.39 -5.74
N LEU A 43 -6.29 -5.83 -4.49
CA LEU A 43 -7.26 -6.79 -3.94
C LEU A 43 -8.61 -6.12 -3.65
N CYS A 44 -8.58 -4.92 -3.08
CA CYS A 44 -9.77 -4.20 -2.65
C CYS A 44 -9.55 -2.69 -2.87
N PRO A 45 -9.79 -2.19 -4.11
CA PRO A 45 -9.60 -0.76 -4.41
C PRO A 45 -10.62 0.13 -3.69
N SER A 46 -11.72 -0.47 -3.22
CA SER A 46 -12.77 0.16 -2.40
C SER A 46 -12.40 0.27 -0.92
N LEU A 47 -11.21 -0.18 -0.51
CA LEU A 47 -10.78 -0.12 0.88
C LEU A 47 -10.48 1.33 1.30
N ASP A 48 -11.10 1.77 2.39
CA ASP A 48 -11.05 3.17 2.79
C ASP A 48 -9.62 3.64 3.09
N GLY A 49 -9.25 4.75 2.46
CA GLY A 49 -7.93 5.37 2.56
C GLY A 49 -6.79 4.63 1.83
N ILE A 50 -7.01 3.47 1.19
CA ILE A 50 -5.91 2.69 0.59
C ILE A 50 -5.28 3.40 -0.60
N SER A 51 -6.11 4.02 -1.44
CA SER A 51 -5.65 4.77 -2.62
C SER A 51 -4.82 5.99 -2.19
N GLN A 52 -5.27 6.71 -1.15
CA GLN A 52 -4.52 7.83 -0.60
C GLN A 52 -3.19 7.38 0.00
N MET A 53 -3.17 6.26 0.74
CA MET A 53 -1.95 5.71 1.33
C MET A 53 -0.92 5.32 0.27
N VAL A 54 -1.36 4.66 -0.82
CA VAL A 54 -0.49 4.35 -1.97
C VAL A 54 0.12 5.62 -2.55
N SER A 55 -0.68 6.64 -2.87
CA SER A 55 -0.19 7.89 -3.43
C SER A 55 0.76 8.62 -2.49
N THR A 56 0.46 8.68 -1.19
CA THR A 56 1.34 9.29 -0.19
C THR A 56 2.70 8.58 -0.13
N LEU A 57 2.69 7.25 -0.03
CA LEU A 57 3.91 6.45 0.03
C LEU A 57 4.72 6.52 -1.27
N GLU A 58 4.07 6.60 -2.42
CA GLU A 58 4.72 6.78 -3.73
C GLU A 58 5.43 8.13 -3.81
N VAL A 59 4.77 9.20 -3.36
CA VAL A 59 5.38 10.53 -3.31
C VAL A 59 6.58 10.52 -2.36
N HIS A 60 6.47 9.93 -1.16
CA HIS A 60 7.61 9.77 -0.25
C HIS A 60 8.76 9.01 -0.91
N LEU A 61 8.47 7.88 -1.59
CA LEU A 61 9.48 7.08 -2.27
C LEU A 61 10.15 7.86 -3.42
N ALA A 62 9.38 8.59 -4.23
CA ALA A 62 9.90 9.43 -5.30
C ALA A 62 10.70 10.64 -4.77
N SER A 63 10.31 11.17 -3.61
CA SER A 63 11.04 12.20 -2.90
C SER A 63 12.37 11.68 -2.35
N GLU A 64 12.41 10.47 -1.78
CA GLU A 64 13.64 9.82 -1.30
C GLU A 64 14.57 9.43 -2.44
N SER A 65 14.03 8.89 -3.55
CA SER A 65 14.82 8.56 -4.75
C SER A 65 15.42 9.78 -5.45
N LYS A 66 14.87 10.98 -5.25
CA LYS A 66 15.49 12.23 -5.75
C LYS A 66 16.73 12.66 -4.95
N ILE A 67 16.97 12.06 -3.78
CA ILE A 67 18.12 12.38 -2.91
C ILE A 67 19.29 11.41 -3.19
N ASP A 68 19.00 10.24 -3.78
CA ASP A 68 20.02 9.34 -4.30
C ASP A 68 20.52 9.92 -5.63
N GLY A 69 21.57 10.73 -5.51
CA GLY A 69 22.05 11.60 -6.55
C GLY A 69 22.31 10.90 -7.87
N GLU A 70 22.05 11.63 -8.94
CA GLU A 70 22.98 11.72 -10.06
C GLU A 70 24.37 12.04 -9.47
N SER A 71 25.10 10.99 -9.09
CA SER A 71 26.54 11.02 -8.86
C SER A 71 27.18 10.39 -10.11
N ASP A 72 27.36 11.26 -11.11
CA ASP A 72 28.41 11.31 -12.17
C ASP A 72 27.82 11.78 -13.51
#